data_AF-A0A3M2DW76-F1
#
_entry.id   AF-A0A3M2DW76-F1
#
_cell.length_a   1.000
_cell.length_b   1.000
_cell.length_c   1.000
_cell.angle_alpha   90.00
_cell.angle_beta   90.00
_cell.angle_gamma   90.00
#
_symmetry.space_group_name_H-M   'P 1'
#
loop_
_entity.id
_entity.type
_entity.pdbx_description
1 polymer ?
#
loop_
_entity_poly.entity_id
_entity_poly.type
_entity_poly.pdbx_seq_one_letter_code
_entity_poly.pdbx_strand_id
1 'polypeptide(L)'
;MNGLPKALAIAAAAAMGPVEALAEEGDTGGGSPGFALPSVEADDTGLLICAATRRAAAPDECLGAMTEACMDENEIGNAVLERLLCIQAEMRTWRDLADRTADRLAERAVAERPEGWGAVMPDPARAMAEAEAAWRSWTLAECAALRALLGQSPERSVAESRCLRDLAARRFGRLMRIEGEVNSE
;
A
#
# COMPACT_ATOMS: atom_id res chain seq x y z
N MET A 1 41.40 19.50 -6.08
CA MET A 1 40.61 18.49 -6.84
C MET A 1 40.31 17.34 -5.90
N ASN A 2 39.17 17.41 -5.19
CA ASN A 2 38.78 16.43 -4.18
C ASN A 2 37.93 15.35 -4.84
N GLY A 3 38.44 14.11 -4.85
CA GLY A 3 37.71 12.94 -5.29
C GLY A 3 36.72 12.48 -4.21
N LEU A 4 35.44 12.40 -4.57
CA LEU A 4 34.45 11.66 -3.78
C LEU A 4 34.64 10.14 -4.00
N PRO A 5 34.62 9.32 -2.94
CA PRO A 5 34.68 7.87 -3.08
C PRO A 5 33.34 7.31 -3.58
N LYS A 6 33.40 6.53 -4.67
CA LYS A 6 32.38 5.58 -5.11
C LYS A 6 32.26 4.47 -4.07
N ALA A 7 31.44 4.65 -3.05
CA ALA A 7 31.12 3.58 -2.10
C ALA A 7 29.76 3.83 -1.46
N LEU A 8 28.67 3.65 -2.23
CA LEU A 8 27.30 3.49 -1.72
C LEU A 8 26.44 2.93 -2.86
N ALA A 9 26.80 1.71 -3.27
CA ALA A 9 25.92 0.80 -4.00
C ALA A 9 26.25 -0.58 -3.46
N ILE A 10 25.25 -1.44 -3.26
CA ILE A 10 25.29 -2.75 -2.59
C ILE A 10 24.91 -2.67 -1.10
N ALA A 11 23.61 -2.47 -0.82
CA ALA A 11 22.93 -3.01 0.36
C ALA A 11 21.40 -2.90 0.19
N ALA A 12 20.81 -3.57 -0.81
CA ALA A 12 19.35 -3.69 -0.93
C ALA A 12 18.96 -4.98 -1.70
N ALA A 13 19.63 -6.10 -1.42
CA ALA A 13 19.38 -7.36 -2.14
C ALA A 13 19.30 -8.60 -1.23
N ALA A 14 19.01 -8.45 0.07
CA ALA A 14 19.10 -9.59 1.01
C ALA A 14 17.90 -9.75 1.97
N ALA A 15 16.70 -9.28 1.62
CA ALA A 15 15.52 -9.48 2.47
C ALA A 15 14.21 -9.82 1.73
N MET A 16 14.29 -10.30 0.49
CA MET A 16 13.13 -10.85 -0.23
C MET A 16 13.49 -12.23 -0.75
N GLY A 17 13.37 -13.23 0.13
CA GLY A 17 13.24 -14.61 -0.32
C GLY A 17 11.92 -14.76 -1.12
N PRO A 18 11.87 -15.65 -2.11
CA PRO A 18 10.65 -15.88 -2.88
C PRO A 18 9.56 -16.43 -1.96
N VAL A 19 8.43 -15.72 -1.88
CA VAL A 19 7.18 -16.22 -1.29
C VAL A 19 6.38 -16.85 -2.43
N GLU A 20 6.93 -17.90 -3.04
CA GLU A 20 6.21 -18.74 -4.00
C GLU A 20 6.45 -20.21 -3.63
N ALA A 21 5.36 -20.98 -3.66
CA ALA A 21 5.26 -22.42 -3.42
C ALA A 21 5.14 -22.91 -1.96
N LEU A 22 3.99 -22.65 -1.34
CA LEU A 22 3.34 -23.61 -0.42
C LEU A 22 1.85 -23.73 -0.79
N ALA A 23 1.60 -24.11 -2.03
CA ALA A 23 0.28 -24.50 -2.48
C ALA A 23 0.44 -25.56 -3.56
N GLU A 24 0.82 -26.79 -3.15
CA GLU A 24 0.33 -27.99 -3.81
C GLU A 24 0.62 -29.26 -2.96
N GLU A 25 -0.48 -29.98 -2.73
CA GLU A 25 -0.64 -31.42 -2.45
C GLU A 25 -0.30 -32.00 -1.06
N GLY A 26 -1.36 -32.44 -0.37
CA GLY A 26 -1.30 -33.25 0.84
C GLY A 26 -2.65 -33.51 1.50
N ASP A 27 -3.66 -33.96 0.74
CA ASP A 27 -4.86 -34.59 1.31
C ASP A 27 -4.48 -35.97 1.87
N THR A 28 -3.99 -35.99 3.12
CA THR A 28 -3.91 -37.21 3.91
C THR A 28 -4.46 -36.96 5.31
N GLY A 29 -5.78 -36.99 5.44
CA GLY A 29 -6.45 -37.72 6.52
C GLY A 29 -6.03 -37.47 7.97
N GLY A 30 -5.65 -36.24 8.32
CA GLY A 30 -5.35 -35.82 9.68
C GLY A 30 -5.88 -34.42 9.89
N GLY A 31 -7.18 -34.32 10.20
CA GLY A 31 -7.84 -33.04 10.46
C GLY A 31 -7.28 -32.36 11.70
N SER A 32 -6.16 -31.64 11.53
CA SER A 32 -5.90 -30.49 12.41
C SER A 32 -7.15 -29.63 12.37
N PRO A 33 -7.76 -29.29 13.52
CA PRO A 33 -8.91 -28.40 13.53
C PRO A 33 -8.52 -27.15 12.75
N GLY A 34 -9.15 -26.96 11.59
CA GLY A 34 -8.82 -25.87 10.68
C GLY A 34 -8.98 -24.57 11.43
N PHE A 35 -7.87 -23.90 11.70
CA PHE A 35 -7.90 -22.58 12.30
C PHE A 35 -8.41 -21.61 11.23
N ALA A 36 -9.72 -21.29 11.30
CA ALA A 36 -10.29 -20.20 10.52
C ALA A 36 -9.90 -18.88 11.19
N LEU A 37 -9.19 -18.03 10.47
CA LEU A 37 -8.96 -16.66 10.91
C LEU A 37 -10.32 -15.94 11.01
N PRO A 38 -10.58 -15.21 12.10
CA PRO A 38 -11.78 -14.37 12.15
C PRO A 38 -11.70 -13.33 11.03
N SER A 39 -12.81 -13.14 10.32
CA SER A 39 -12.98 -12.06 9.35
C SER A 39 -13.62 -10.86 10.02
N VAL A 40 -13.26 -9.66 9.56
CA VAL A 40 -13.99 -8.42 9.88
C VAL A 40 -14.78 -7.99 8.65
N GLU A 41 -15.99 -7.48 8.88
CA GLU A 41 -16.72 -6.70 7.87
C GLU A 41 -16.34 -5.24 8.06
N ALA A 42 -15.99 -4.54 6.98
CA ALA A 42 -15.62 -3.15 7.03
C ALA A 42 -16.26 -2.43 5.85
N ASP A 43 -17.22 -1.55 6.13
CA ASP A 43 -17.84 -0.67 5.13
C ASP A 43 -16.83 0.40 4.70
N ASP A 44 -16.49 0.43 3.41
CA ASP A 44 -15.59 1.41 2.83
C ASP A 44 -16.31 2.72 2.42
N THR A 45 -17.64 2.76 2.48
CA THR A 45 -18.46 3.90 2.00
C THR A 45 -18.03 5.22 2.63
N GLY A 46 -17.84 5.25 3.96
CA GLY A 46 -17.43 6.47 4.66
C GLY A 46 -16.06 6.98 4.22
N LEU A 47 -15.10 6.08 4.02
CA LEU A 47 -13.76 6.40 3.52
C LEU A 47 -13.84 6.91 2.08
N LEU A 48 -14.59 6.25 1.20
CA LEU A 48 -14.75 6.65 -0.19
C LEU A 48 -15.37 8.03 -0.32
N ILE A 49 -16.41 8.33 0.47
CA ILE A 49 -17.03 9.67 0.52
C ILE A 49 -16.02 10.71 1.02
N CYS A 50 -15.27 10.41 2.08
CA CYS A 50 -14.25 11.31 2.60
C CYS A 50 -13.17 11.62 1.55
N ALA A 51 -12.61 10.57 0.92
CA ALA A 51 -11.59 10.67 -0.10
C ALA A 51 -12.07 11.47 -1.33
N ALA A 52 -13.33 11.27 -1.75
CA ALA A 52 -13.92 11.99 -2.88
C ALA A 52 -14.18 13.47 -2.58
N THR A 53 -14.70 13.79 -1.39
CA THR A 53 -15.11 15.16 -1.03
C THR A 53 -13.93 16.08 -0.72
N ARG A 54 -12.91 15.57 -0.02
CA ARG A 54 -11.72 16.36 0.31
C ARG A 54 -10.80 16.59 -0.89
N ARG A 55 -11.00 15.85 -1.99
CA ARG A 55 -10.10 15.78 -3.16
C ARG A 55 -8.64 15.50 -2.71
N ALA A 56 -7.69 15.48 -3.64
CA ALA A 56 -6.26 15.19 -3.42
C ALA A 56 -5.56 15.96 -2.26
N ALA A 57 -6.20 16.98 -1.68
CA ALA A 57 -5.59 17.94 -0.78
C ALA A 57 -5.23 17.37 0.60
N ALA A 58 -5.99 16.39 1.11
CA ALA A 58 -5.77 15.87 2.47
C ALA A 58 -6.29 14.44 2.70
N PRO A 59 -5.75 13.40 2.02
CA PRO A 59 -6.14 12.01 2.30
C PRO A 59 -5.87 11.60 3.76
N ASP A 60 -4.89 12.26 4.41
CA ASP A 60 -4.55 12.04 5.82
C ASP A 60 -5.73 12.37 6.76
N GLU A 61 -6.67 13.23 6.36
CA GLU A 61 -7.87 13.56 7.16
C GLU A 61 -8.91 12.43 7.14
N CYS A 62 -8.81 11.49 6.21
CA CYS A 62 -9.71 10.34 6.08
C CYS A 62 -9.13 9.07 6.72
N LEU A 63 -7.90 9.13 7.23
CA LEU A 63 -7.24 7.99 7.86
C LEU A 63 -7.97 7.58 9.13
N GLY A 64 -8.23 6.28 9.26
CA GLY A 64 -8.83 5.70 10.44
C GLY A 64 -10.36 5.67 10.42
N ALA A 65 -11.03 6.41 9.52
CA ALA A 65 -12.49 6.44 9.47
C ALA A 65 -13.09 5.04 9.28
N MET A 66 -12.52 4.24 8.37
CA MET A 66 -12.93 2.85 8.13
C MET A 66 -12.46 1.92 9.25
N THR A 67 -11.25 2.13 9.81
CA THR A 67 -10.77 1.36 10.96
C THR A 67 -11.70 1.51 12.16
N GLU A 68 -12.14 2.73 12.47
CA GLU A 68 -13.02 3.04 13.60
C GLU A 68 -14.40 2.41 13.41
N ALA A 69 -15.04 2.61 12.25
CA ALA A 69 -16.32 1.97 11.93
C ALA A 69 -16.24 0.44 12.01
N CYS A 70 -15.19 -0.16 11.47
CA CYS A 70 -14.96 -1.60 11.54
C CYS A 70 -14.84 -2.09 13.00
N MET A 71 -14.16 -1.35 13.88
CA MET A 71 -14.05 -1.73 15.29
C MET A 71 -15.38 -1.60 16.04
N ASP A 72 -16.26 -0.67 15.64
CA ASP A 72 -17.58 -0.51 16.26
C ASP A 72 -18.55 -1.63 15.84
N GLU A 73 -18.35 -2.21 14.64
CA GLU A 73 -19.25 -3.22 14.05
C GLU A 73 -18.84 -4.67 14.35
N ASN A 74 -17.59 -4.90 14.77
CA ASN A 74 -17.04 -6.24 14.97
C ASN A 74 -16.59 -6.44 16.42
N GLU A 75 -16.94 -7.58 17.02
CA GLU A 75 -16.45 -7.96 18.35
C GLU A 75 -15.79 -9.34 18.28
N ILE A 76 -14.46 -9.37 18.07
CA ILE A 76 -13.71 -10.62 17.90
C ILE A 76 -13.25 -11.21 19.25
N GLY A 77 -13.43 -10.46 20.35
CA GLY A 77 -12.99 -10.83 21.70
C GLY A 77 -11.47 -10.67 21.92
N ASN A 78 -10.75 -10.14 20.92
CA ASN A 78 -9.34 -9.76 21.02
C ASN A 78 -9.12 -8.39 20.37
N ALA A 79 -9.07 -7.34 21.18
CA ALA A 79 -8.98 -5.96 20.70
C ALA A 79 -7.73 -5.66 19.86
N VAL A 80 -6.61 -6.37 20.07
CA VAL A 80 -5.38 -6.17 19.28
C VAL A 80 -5.54 -6.78 17.89
N LEU A 81 -6.07 -8.02 17.83
CA LEU A 81 -6.32 -8.71 16.56
C LEU A 81 -7.41 -8.01 15.75
N GLU A 82 -8.50 -7.61 16.40
CA GLU A 82 -9.60 -6.87 15.78
C GLU A 82 -9.10 -5.56 15.15
N ARG A 83 -8.37 -4.74 15.94
CA ARG A 83 -7.73 -3.52 15.44
C ARG A 83 -6.80 -3.81 14.26
N LEU A 84 -5.98 -4.86 14.33
CA LEU A 84 -5.08 -5.25 13.24
C LEU A 84 -5.85 -5.55 11.96
N LEU A 85 -6.92 -6.35 12.05
CA LEU A 85 -7.74 -6.73 10.91
C LEU A 85 -8.48 -5.52 10.30
N CYS A 86 -9.04 -4.65 11.13
CA CYS A 86 -9.68 -3.41 10.68
C CYS A 86 -8.69 -2.46 9.97
N ILE A 87 -7.47 -2.30 10.52
CA ILE A 87 -6.41 -1.51 9.85
C ILE A 87 -6.02 -2.14 8.51
N GLN A 88 -5.91 -3.47 8.44
CA GLN A 88 -5.58 -4.16 7.19
C GLN A 88 -6.69 -4.02 6.15
N ALA A 89 -7.96 -4.02 6.57
CA ALA A 89 -9.09 -3.77 5.68
C ALA A 89 -8.99 -2.35 5.08
N GLU A 90 -8.79 -1.33 5.90
CA GLU A 90 -8.62 0.04 5.43
C GLU A 90 -7.37 0.22 4.55
N MET A 91 -6.25 -0.41 4.91
CA MET A 91 -5.02 -0.40 4.11
C MET A 91 -5.26 -0.97 2.71
N ARG A 92 -6.03 -2.07 2.58
CA ARG A 92 -6.37 -2.64 1.26
C ARG A 92 -7.18 -1.64 0.43
N THR A 93 -8.19 -1.01 1.01
CA THR A 93 -8.98 0.02 0.34
C THR A 93 -8.12 1.16 -0.17
N TRP A 94 -7.20 1.70 0.64
CA TRP A 94 -6.27 2.74 0.20
C TRP A 94 -5.33 2.29 -0.91
N ARG A 95 -4.84 1.04 -0.87
CA ARG A 95 -4.01 0.47 -1.95
C ARG A 95 -4.80 0.33 -3.24
N ASP A 96 -6.02 -0.18 -3.18
CA ASP A 96 -6.88 -0.34 -4.37
C ASP A 96 -7.24 1.02 -4.99
N LEU A 97 -7.40 2.07 -4.17
CA LEU A 97 -7.59 3.44 -4.65
C LEU A 97 -6.33 4.00 -5.32
N ALA A 98 -5.15 3.77 -4.72
CA ALA A 98 -3.87 4.18 -5.29
C ALA A 98 -3.60 3.46 -6.62
N ASP A 99 -3.76 2.14 -6.67
CA ASP A 99 -3.51 1.31 -7.84
C ASP A 99 -4.43 1.69 -9.00
N ARG A 100 -5.74 1.80 -8.77
CA ARG A 100 -6.68 2.27 -9.81
C ARG A 100 -6.36 3.66 -10.33
N THR A 101 -5.84 4.56 -9.48
CA THR A 101 -5.45 5.91 -9.92
C THR A 101 -4.16 5.89 -10.73
N ALA A 102 -3.18 5.07 -10.34
CA ALA A 102 -1.95 4.87 -11.10
C ALA A 102 -2.23 4.28 -12.49
N ASP A 103 -3.12 3.29 -12.58
CA ASP A 103 -3.53 2.67 -13.84
C ASP A 103 -4.20 3.70 -14.77
N ARG A 104 -5.16 4.48 -14.26
CA ARG A 104 -5.79 5.57 -15.05
C ARG A 104 -4.78 6.59 -15.56
N LEU A 105 -3.83 7.00 -14.72
CA LEU A 105 -2.77 7.93 -15.11
C LEU A 105 -1.86 7.35 -16.19
N ALA A 106 -1.49 6.06 -16.08
CA ALA A 106 -0.70 5.36 -17.07
C ALA A 106 -1.42 5.24 -18.41
N GLU A 107 -2.69 4.80 -18.40
CA GLU A 107 -3.54 4.70 -19.59
C GLU A 107 -3.68 6.05 -20.31
N ARG A 108 -3.94 7.11 -19.55
CA ARG A 108 -4.03 8.47 -20.09
C ARG A 108 -2.72 8.93 -20.71
N ALA A 109 -1.60 8.75 -20.02
CA ALA A 109 -0.28 9.15 -20.52
C ALA A 109 0.09 8.40 -21.83
N VAL A 110 -0.37 7.16 -21.99
CA VAL A 110 -0.25 6.41 -23.25
C VAL A 110 -1.14 7.00 -24.34
N ALA A 111 -2.40 7.34 -24.01
CA ALA A 111 -3.37 7.89 -24.96
C ALA A 111 -3.01 9.30 -25.47
N GLU A 112 -2.46 10.14 -24.61
CA GLU A 112 -2.08 11.54 -24.91
C GLU A 112 -0.66 11.68 -25.44
N ARG A 113 0.03 10.56 -25.69
CA ARG A 113 1.43 10.54 -26.09
C ARG A 113 1.66 11.24 -27.44
N PRO A 114 2.50 12.28 -27.52
CA PRO A 114 2.86 12.93 -28.78
C PRO A 114 3.55 11.99 -29.76
N GLU A 115 3.41 12.29 -31.06
CA GLU A 115 4.16 11.59 -32.10
C GLU A 115 5.67 11.78 -31.87
N GLY A 116 6.44 10.68 -31.96
CA GLY A 116 7.89 10.68 -31.74
C GLY A 116 8.36 10.53 -30.28
N TRP A 117 7.46 10.55 -29.29
CA TRP A 117 7.81 10.41 -27.86
C TRP A 117 8.68 9.17 -27.55
N GLY A 118 8.32 8.02 -28.13
CA GLY A 118 8.98 6.73 -27.84
C GLY A 118 10.43 6.61 -28.33
N ALA A 119 10.94 7.58 -29.10
CA ALA A 119 12.34 7.58 -29.52
C ALA A 119 13.29 8.10 -28.42
N VAL A 120 12.78 8.90 -27.48
CA VAL A 120 13.59 9.61 -26.47
C VAL A 120 13.18 9.25 -25.05
N MET A 121 11.89 9.05 -24.81
CA MET A 121 11.34 8.85 -23.48
C MET A 121 10.87 7.41 -23.29
N PRO A 122 10.98 6.85 -22.06
CA PRO A 122 10.43 5.54 -21.76
C PRO A 122 8.91 5.51 -21.96
N ASP A 123 8.39 4.32 -22.22
CA ASP A 123 6.95 4.08 -22.26
C ASP A 123 6.29 4.52 -20.94
N PRO A 124 5.28 5.41 -20.97
CA PRO A 124 4.67 5.94 -19.75
C PRO A 124 4.07 4.87 -18.84
N ALA A 125 3.43 3.84 -19.41
CA ALA A 125 2.87 2.75 -18.63
C ALA A 125 3.96 1.96 -17.91
N ARG A 126 5.05 1.61 -18.62
CA ARG A 126 6.22 0.99 -17.99
C ARG A 126 6.82 1.86 -16.89
N ALA A 127 6.99 3.16 -17.14
CA ALA A 127 7.55 4.09 -16.17
C ALA A 127 6.69 4.22 -14.90
N MET A 128 5.35 4.23 -15.04
CA MET A 128 4.44 4.23 -13.90
C MET A 128 4.54 2.92 -13.11
N ALA A 129 4.55 1.77 -13.79
CA ALA A 129 4.69 0.47 -13.13
C ALA A 129 6.02 0.34 -12.36
N GLU A 130 7.14 0.80 -12.93
CA GLU A 130 8.44 0.86 -12.27
C GLU A 130 8.40 1.78 -11.03
N ALA A 131 7.75 2.95 -11.14
CA ALA A 131 7.61 3.89 -10.04
C ALA A 131 6.75 3.33 -8.89
N GLU A 132 5.65 2.63 -9.19
CA GLU A 132 4.81 1.98 -8.18
C GLU A 132 5.54 0.80 -7.51
N ALA A 133 6.27 -0.01 -8.28
CA ALA A 133 7.08 -1.10 -7.72
C ALA A 133 8.16 -0.58 -6.75
N ALA A 134 8.88 0.47 -7.16
CA ALA A 134 9.88 1.11 -6.29
C ALA A 134 9.25 1.71 -5.03
N TRP A 135 8.08 2.36 -5.15
CA TRP A 135 7.36 2.93 -4.02
C TRP A 135 6.89 1.86 -3.03
N ARG A 136 6.34 0.73 -3.51
CA ARG A 136 5.93 -0.40 -2.65
C ARG A 136 7.13 -0.98 -1.91
N SER A 137 8.25 -1.18 -2.60
CA SER A 137 9.48 -1.71 -1.98
C SER A 137 10.00 -0.79 -0.87
N TRP A 138 10.08 0.51 -1.13
CA TRP A 138 10.46 1.50 -0.12
C TRP A 138 9.49 1.51 1.07
N THR A 139 8.18 1.49 0.81
CA THR A 139 7.13 1.49 1.85
C THR A 139 7.25 0.29 2.79
N LEU A 140 7.51 -0.91 2.23
CA LEU A 140 7.74 -2.11 3.04
C LEU A 140 9.00 -1.98 3.91
N ALA A 141 10.09 -1.45 3.37
CA ALA A 141 11.33 -1.24 4.11
C ALA A 141 11.16 -0.21 5.25
N GLU A 142 10.48 0.90 4.97
CA GLU A 142 10.19 1.97 5.94
C GLU A 142 9.37 1.42 7.12
N CYS A 143 8.27 0.72 6.85
CA CYS A 143 7.43 0.17 7.91
C CYS A 143 8.09 -0.99 8.67
N ALA A 144 8.93 -1.79 8.01
CA ALA A 144 9.75 -2.79 8.69
C ALA A 144 10.79 -2.14 9.62
N ALA A 145 11.38 -1.01 9.24
CA ALA A 145 12.29 -0.25 10.10
C ALA A 145 11.56 0.27 11.36
N LEU A 146 10.34 0.81 11.21
CA LEU A 146 9.49 1.20 12.33
C LEU A 146 9.21 0.00 13.26
N ARG A 147 8.84 -1.16 12.71
CA ARG A 147 8.63 -2.38 13.49
C ARG A 147 9.88 -2.79 14.27
N ALA A 148 11.05 -2.72 13.65
CA ALA A 148 12.31 -3.08 14.29
C ALA A 148 12.62 -2.17 15.49
N LEU A 149 12.34 -0.86 15.40
CA LEU A 149 12.53 0.10 16.48
C LEU A 149 11.62 -0.15 17.69
N LEU A 150 10.47 -0.80 17.49
CA LEU A 150 9.52 -1.15 18.55
C LEU A 150 9.86 -2.48 19.26
N GLY A 151 10.85 -3.24 18.77
CA GLY A 151 11.36 -4.44 19.41
C GLY A 151 10.31 -5.55 19.64
N GLN A 152 10.16 -5.98 20.89
CA GLN A 152 9.22 -7.05 21.29
C GLN A 152 7.84 -6.54 21.73
N SER A 153 7.50 -5.28 21.44
CA SER A 153 6.18 -4.74 21.78
C SER A 153 5.05 -5.53 21.08
N PRO A 154 3.97 -5.90 21.79
CA PRO A 154 2.80 -6.51 21.17
C PRO A 154 2.13 -5.59 20.13
N GLU A 155 2.33 -4.28 20.24
CA GLU A 155 1.80 -3.27 19.31
C GLU A 155 2.61 -3.14 18.01
N ARG A 156 3.75 -3.83 17.87
CA ARG A 156 4.65 -3.65 16.72
C ARG A 156 3.97 -3.97 15.37
N SER A 157 3.09 -4.98 15.34
CA SER A 157 2.36 -5.37 14.14
C SER A 157 1.23 -4.40 13.81
N VAL A 158 0.61 -3.81 14.85
CA VAL A 158 -0.38 -2.73 14.69
C VAL A 158 0.31 -1.48 14.13
N ALA A 159 1.48 -1.12 14.67
CA ALA A 159 2.26 0.03 14.20
C ALA A 159 2.74 -0.14 12.75
N GLU A 160 3.25 -1.33 12.37
CA GLU A 160 3.61 -1.65 10.98
C GLU A 160 2.40 -1.52 10.05
N SER A 161 1.25 -2.07 10.44
CA SER A 161 0.02 -2.00 9.63
C SER A 161 -0.51 -0.58 9.48
N ARG A 162 -0.43 0.25 10.54
CA ARG A 162 -0.75 1.68 10.47
C ARG A 162 0.17 2.42 9.52
N CYS A 163 1.48 2.17 9.62
CA CYS A 163 2.46 2.75 8.69
C CYS A 163 2.13 2.42 7.23
N LEU A 164 1.82 1.15 6.93
CA LEU A 164 1.46 0.73 5.58
C LEU A 164 0.17 1.39 5.08
N ARG A 165 -0.85 1.48 5.94
CA ARG A 165 -2.11 2.17 5.64
C ARG A 165 -1.87 3.65 5.33
N ASP A 166 -1.16 4.34 6.22
CA ASP A 166 -0.92 5.78 6.13
C ASP A 166 -0.10 6.13 4.87
N LEU A 167 0.92 5.33 4.56
CA LEU A 167 1.70 5.52 3.32
C LEU A 167 0.86 5.24 2.07
N ALA A 168 -0.04 4.26 2.08
CA ALA A 168 -0.96 4.01 0.96
C ALA A 168 -1.91 5.19 0.71
N ALA A 169 -2.50 5.77 1.77
CA ALA A 169 -3.33 6.97 1.66
C ALA A 169 -2.56 8.17 1.10
N ARG A 170 -1.33 8.39 1.58
CA ARG A 170 -0.43 9.44 1.06
C ARG A 170 -0.09 9.22 -0.42
N ARG A 171 0.13 7.97 -0.84
CA ARG A 171 0.40 7.64 -2.25
C ARG A 171 -0.81 7.97 -3.12
N PHE A 172 -2.00 7.58 -2.70
CA PHE A 172 -3.25 7.94 -3.37
C PHE A 172 -3.37 9.46 -3.53
N GLY A 173 -3.20 10.25 -2.46
CA GLY A 173 -3.27 11.71 -2.57
C GLY A 173 -2.20 12.32 -3.49
N ARG A 174 -0.99 11.76 -3.53
CA ARG A 174 0.05 12.17 -4.47
C ARG A 174 -0.39 11.92 -5.92
N LEU A 175 -0.93 10.74 -6.22
CA LEU A 175 -1.41 10.39 -7.57
C LEU A 175 -2.58 11.28 -7.99
N MET A 176 -3.54 11.54 -7.10
CA MET A 176 -4.65 12.46 -7.37
C MET A 176 -4.17 13.90 -7.65
N ARG A 177 -3.07 14.34 -7.02
CA ARG A 177 -2.48 15.66 -7.31
C ARG A 177 -1.86 15.71 -8.70
N ILE A 178 -1.12 14.67 -9.07
CA ILE A 178 -0.58 14.51 -10.43
C ILE A 178 -1.73 14.52 -11.45
N GLU A 179 -2.80 13.78 -11.19
CA GLU A 179 -4.00 13.78 -12.04
C GLU A 179 -4.61 15.18 -12.16
N GLY A 180 -4.65 15.96 -11.06
CA GLY A 180 -5.10 17.35 -11.06
C GLY A 180 -4.22 18.28 -11.89
N GLU A 181 -2.90 18.14 -11.79
CA GLU A 181 -1.92 18.93 -12.56
C GLU A 181 -2.07 18.67 -14.07
N VAL A 182 -2.18 17.40 -14.47
CA VAL A 182 -2.38 17.00 -15.88
C VAL A 182 -3.75 17.45 -16.43
N ASN A 183 -4.76 17.66 -15.58
CA ASN A 183 -6.07 18.18 -15.99
C ASN A 183 -6.12 19.71 -16.14
N SER A 184 -5.09 20.43 -15.69
CA SER A 184 -5.09 21.89 -15.67
C SER A 184 -4.43 22.54 -16.90
N GLU A 185 -3.88 21.73 -17.80
CA GLU A 185 -3.29 22.12 -19.08
C GLU A 185 -4.30 21.96 -20.23
#